data_AF-A0A842TBL1-F1
#
_entry.id   AF-A0A842TBL1-F1
#
_cell.length_a   1.000
_cell.length_b   1.000
_cell.length_c   1.000
_cell.angle_alpha   90.00
_cell.angle_beta   90.00
_cell.angle_gamma   90.00
#
_symmetry.space_group_name_H-M   'P 1'
#
loop_
_entity.id
_entity.type
_entity.pdbx_description
1 polymer ?
#
loop_
_entity_poly.entity_id
_entity_poly.type
_entity_poly.pdbx_seq_one_letter_code
_entity_poly.pdbx_strand_id
1 'polypeptide(L)'
;MKDKKISEKIDLIKKIFKLDPNKSLFIVSCTKEKIWDIMKETDQYYAAEKAYYGKEFKKFLEWYELFNLKVKGYYWIILSGKYGFIEPKHPITWYDINMANPNHYPISLKSLKNQCKQIRKWQLNGKYVNIKLNKFQNFICVNCDPFYIERIKSSLGDKNYIIVDNIEKIIGD
;
A
#
# COMPACT_ATOMS: atom_id res chain seq x y z
N MET A 1 4.57 -30.59 4.43
CA MET A 1 5.05 -29.32 3.82
C MET A 1 3.93 -28.29 3.62
N LYS A 2 2.70 -28.70 3.28
CA LYS A 2 1.52 -27.81 3.22
C LYS A 2 1.12 -27.26 4.60
N ASP A 3 1.14 -28.09 5.65
CA ASP A 3 0.69 -27.70 7.00
C ASP A 3 1.59 -26.64 7.66
N LYS A 4 2.91 -26.76 7.44
CA LYS A 4 3.90 -25.76 7.91
C LYS A 4 3.65 -24.39 7.29
N LYS A 5 3.38 -24.33 5.98
CA LYS A 5 3.05 -23.09 5.26
C LYS A 5 1.72 -22.48 5.69
N ILE A 6 0.77 -23.27 6.15
CA ILE A 6 -0.51 -22.78 6.68
C ILE A 6 -0.29 -22.18 8.07
N SER A 7 0.44 -22.87 8.95
CA SER A 7 0.78 -22.36 10.29
C SER A 7 1.51 -21.01 10.21
N GLU A 8 2.54 -20.91 9.36
CA GLU A 8 3.32 -19.67 9.20
C GLU A 8 2.45 -18.47 8.78
N LYS A 9 1.43 -18.68 7.94
CA LYS A 9 0.50 -17.62 7.52
C LYS A 9 -0.46 -17.22 8.62
N ILE A 10 -0.99 -18.20 9.36
CA ILE A 10 -1.86 -17.93 10.52
C ILE A 10 -1.09 -17.10 11.55
N ASP A 11 0.18 -17.43 11.77
CA ASP A 11 1.05 -16.68 12.68
C ASP A 11 1.33 -15.26 12.18
N LEU A 12 1.48 -15.07 10.86
CA LEU A 12 1.60 -13.74 10.25
C LEU A 12 0.34 -12.89 10.45
N ILE A 13 -0.85 -13.44 10.20
CA ILE A 13 -2.12 -12.72 10.44
C ILE A 13 -2.25 -12.37 11.93
N LYS A 14 -2.01 -13.34 12.82
CA LYS A 14 -2.03 -13.12 14.27
C LYS A 14 -1.06 -12.02 14.67
N LYS A 15 0.15 -11.99 14.08
CA LYS A 15 1.13 -10.93 14.32
C LYS A 15 0.60 -9.57 13.89
N ILE A 16 0.00 -9.46 12.71
CA ILE A 16 -0.60 -8.20 12.21
C ILE A 16 -1.72 -7.73 13.15
N PHE A 17 -2.62 -8.62 13.54
CA PHE A 17 -3.78 -8.28 14.39
C PHE A 17 -3.42 -7.99 15.86
N LYS A 18 -2.20 -8.33 16.31
CA LYS A 18 -1.67 -7.89 17.60
C LYS A 18 -1.12 -6.46 17.59
N LEU A 19 -0.93 -5.86 16.41
CA LEU A 19 -0.44 -4.49 16.31
C LEU A 19 -1.53 -3.47 16.63
N ASP A 20 -1.16 -2.37 17.28
CA ASP A 20 -2.02 -1.20 17.47
C ASP A 20 -2.37 -0.56 16.11
N PRO A 21 -3.65 -0.57 15.68
CA PRO A 21 -4.07 -0.01 14.40
C PRO A 21 -3.73 1.48 14.24
N ASN A 22 -3.76 2.25 15.33
CA ASN A 22 -3.46 3.69 15.30
C ASN A 22 -1.96 3.99 15.10
N LYS A 23 -1.10 2.99 15.29
CA LYS A 23 0.35 3.09 15.09
C LYS A 23 0.83 2.26 13.90
N SER A 24 -0.10 1.68 13.14
CA SER A 24 0.19 0.76 12.05
C SER A 24 -0.37 1.27 10.73
N LEU A 25 0.45 1.16 9.67
CA LEU A 25 0.09 1.58 8.32
C LEU A 25 0.36 0.44 7.34
N PHE A 26 -0.65 0.07 6.57
CA PHE A 26 -0.45 -0.77 5.39
C PHE A 26 0.14 0.05 4.25
N ILE A 27 1.16 -0.48 3.60
CA ILE A 27 1.71 0.06 2.35
C ILE A 27 1.55 -0.99 1.28
N VAL A 28 0.82 -0.65 0.22
CA VAL A 28 0.63 -1.50 -0.96
C VAL A 28 1.33 -0.89 -2.16
N SER A 29 1.98 -1.69 -2.98
CA SER A 29 2.61 -1.23 -4.23
C SER A 29 1.55 -0.91 -5.29
N CYS A 30 1.81 0.08 -6.14
CA CYS A 30 0.99 0.27 -7.34
C CYS A 30 1.20 -0.88 -8.33
N THR A 31 0.20 -1.15 -9.19
CA THR A 31 0.31 -2.16 -10.25
C THR A 31 0.55 -1.56 -11.62
N LYS A 32 1.19 -2.35 -12.50
CA LYS A 32 1.32 -2.02 -13.93
C LYS A 32 -0.05 -1.88 -14.58
N GLU A 33 -0.88 -2.92 -14.42
CA GLU A 33 -2.26 -2.96 -14.90
C GLU A 33 -3.12 -1.92 -14.17
N LYS A 34 -3.83 -1.10 -14.95
CA LYS A 34 -4.71 -0.02 -14.50
C LYS A 34 -6.01 -0.03 -15.30
N ILE A 35 -7.00 0.73 -14.82
CA ILE A 35 -8.33 0.78 -15.43
C ILE A 35 -8.32 1.20 -16.91
N TRP A 36 -7.40 2.07 -17.32
CA TRP A 36 -7.24 2.49 -18.73
C TRP A 36 -6.71 1.37 -19.66
N ASP A 37 -6.10 0.32 -19.12
CA ASP A 37 -5.71 -0.84 -19.93
C ASP A 37 -6.95 -1.66 -20.36
N ILE A 38 -8.11 -1.39 -19.74
CA ILE A 38 -9.39 -2.07 -19.98
C ILE A 38 -10.40 -1.13 -20.62
N MET A 39 -10.55 0.08 -20.07
CA MET A 39 -11.45 1.10 -20.59
C MET A 39 -10.67 1.95 -21.60
N LYS A 40 -10.92 1.72 -22.90
CA LYS A 40 -10.20 2.34 -24.03
C LYS A 40 -10.43 3.84 -24.23
N GLU A 41 -11.00 4.56 -23.27
CA GLU A 41 -11.13 6.01 -23.31
C GLU A 41 -10.89 6.60 -21.91
N THR A 42 -10.06 7.64 -21.82
CA THR A 42 -10.35 8.94 -21.17
C THR A 42 -9.10 9.61 -20.57
N ASP A 43 -8.97 10.93 -20.79
CA ASP A 43 -8.09 11.84 -20.03
C ASP A 43 -8.58 12.07 -18.58
N GLN A 44 -9.38 11.16 -18.03
CA GLN A 44 -10.00 11.32 -16.72
C GLN A 44 -9.04 10.97 -15.59
N TYR A 45 -9.27 11.60 -14.44
CA TYR A 45 -8.66 11.22 -13.18
C TYR A 45 -9.55 10.22 -12.45
N TYR A 46 -8.93 9.17 -11.90
CA TYR A 46 -9.58 8.17 -11.06
C TYR A 46 -8.93 8.15 -9.67
N ALA A 47 -9.72 7.84 -8.65
CA ALA A 47 -9.17 7.51 -7.34
C ALA A 47 -8.19 6.32 -7.47
N ALA A 48 -7.02 6.42 -6.85
CA ALA A 48 -5.97 5.41 -6.94
C ALA A 48 -6.45 3.98 -6.60
N GLU A 49 -7.30 3.84 -5.58
CA GLU A 49 -7.90 2.55 -5.19
C GLU A 49 -8.79 1.91 -6.28
N LYS A 50 -9.32 2.72 -7.20
CA LYS A 50 -10.13 2.26 -8.35
C LYS A 50 -9.33 2.15 -9.64
N ALA A 51 -8.24 2.91 -9.72
CA ALA A 51 -7.42 3.03 -10.91
C ALA A 51 -6.42 1.87 -11.05
N TYR A 52 -5.82 1.40 -9.96
CA TYR A 52 -4.93 0.24 -9.98
C TYR A 52 -5.74 -1.05 -10.08
N TYR A 53 -5.47 -1.85 -11.10
CA TYR A 53 -6.34 -2.96 -11.50
C TYR A 53 -5.64 -4.33 -11.54
N GLY A 54 -4.35 -4.37 -11.21
CA GLY A 54 -3.61 -5.63 -11.17
C GLY A 54 -4.15 -6.57 -10.09
N LYS A 55 -4.09 -7.87 -10.39
CA LYS A 55 -4.58 -8.97 -9.53
C LYS A 55 -4.17 -8.80 -8.06
N GLU A 56 -2.89 -8.57 -7.79
CA GLU A 56 -2.36 -8.45 -6.43
C GLU A 56 -2.91 -7.23 -5.66
N PHE A 57 -3.23 -6.14 -6.35
CA PHE A 57 -3.83 -4.96 -5.73
C PHE A 57 -5.29 -5.22 -5.37
N LYS A 58 -6.06 -5.81 -6.29
CA LYS A 58 -7.46 -6.20 -6.03
C LYS A 58 -7.57 -7.15 -4.84
N LYS A 59 -6.69 -8.15 -4.76
CA LYS A 59 -6.66 -9.09 -3.64
C LYS A 59 -6.34 -8.42 -2.30
N PHE A 60 -5.47 -7.41 -2.30
CA PHE A 60 -5.28 -6.59 -1.10
C PHE A 60 -6.58 -5.87 -0.70
N LEU A 61 -7.32 -5.30 -1.64
CA LEU A 61 -8.61 -4.67 -1.35
C LEU A 61 -9.62 -5.68 -0.80
N GLU A 62 -9.76 -6.84 -1.44
CA GLU A 62 -10.62 -7.94 -0.97
C GLU A 62 -10.26 -8.36 0.46
N TRP A 63 -8.97 -8.55 0.74
CA TRP A 63 -8.49 -8.88 2.07
C TRP A 63 -8.80 -7.78 3.09
N TYR A 64 -8.57 -6.52 2.74
CA TYR A 64 -8.77 -5.37 3.60
C TYR A 64 -10.25 -5.22 4.01
N GLU A 65 -11.16 -5.48 3.06
CA GLU A 65 -12.61 -5.51 3.29
C GLU A 65 -13.06 -6.75 4.07
N LEU A 66 -12.65 -7.96 3.65
CA LEU A 66 -13.03 -9.23 4.28
C LEU A 66 -12.71 -9.26 5.79
N PHE A 67 -11.56 -8.71 6.16
CA PHE A 67 -11.14 -8.65 7.58
C PHE A 67 -11.57 -7.37 8.30
N ASN A 68 -12.39 -6.52 7.66
CA ASN A 68 -12.90 -5.26 8.18
C ASN A 68 -11.80 -4.37 8.76
N LEU A 69 -10.65 -4.29 8.08
CA LEU A 69 -9.46 -3.61 8.61
C LEU A 69 -9.69 -2.11 8.80
N LYS A 70 -10.54 -1.51 7.96
CA LYS A 70 -11.00 -0.12 8.13
C LYS A 70 -11.75 0.09 9.45
N VAL A 71 -12.68 -0.80 9.78
CA VAL A 71 -13.47 -0.73 11.02
C VAL A 71 -12.57 -0.93 12.24
N LYS A 72 -11.53 -1.76 12.10
CA LYS A 72 -10.48 -1.95 13.11
C LYS A 72 -9.54 -0.74 13.23
N GLY A 73 -9.67 0.28 12.40
CA GLY A 73 -8.90 1.52 12.47
C GLY A 73 -7.55 1.49 11.76
N TYR A 74 -7.28 0.48 10.92
CA TYR A 74 -6.04 0.44 10.14
C TYR A 74 -6.09 1.42 8.97
N TYR A 75 -5.02 2.18 8.82
CA TYR A 75 -4.79 3.02 7.64
C TYR A 75 -4.06 2.22 6.56
N TRP A 76 -4.22 2.66 5.31
CA TRP A 76 -3.39 2.18 4.22
C TRP A 76 -3.04 3.30 3.24
N ILE A 77 -1.93 3.10 2.55
CA ILE A 77 -1.40 4.01 1.54
C ILE A 77 -0.79 3.23 0.38
N ILE A 78 -0.75 3.84 -0.79
CA ILE A 78 -0.15 3.26 -1.98
C ILE A 78 1.23 3.86 -2.19
N LEU A 79 2.23 3.03 -2.47
CA LEU A 79 3.49 3.49 -3.03
C LEU A 79 3.41 3.41 -4.56
N SER A 80 3.36 4.57 -5.21
CA SER A 80 3.33 4.74 -6.66
C SER A 80 4.71 5.11 -7.21
N GLY A 81 5.12 4.48 -8.31
CA GLY A 81 6.35 4.88 -9.03
C GLY A 81 6.33 6.33 -9.55
N LYS A 82 5.16 6.89 -9.88
CA LYS A 82 4.99 8.28 -10.34
C LYS A 82 4.77 9.25 -9.18
N TYR A 83 3.84 8.92 -8.29
CA TYR A 83 3.31 9.86 -7.30
C TYR A 83 3.92 9.69 -5.90
N GLY A 84 4.69 8.63 -5.66
CA GLY A 84 5.18 8.28 -4.32
C GLY A 84 4.05 7.77 -3.43
N PHE A 85 4.08 8.15 -2.16
CA PHE A 85 3.06 7.77 -1.18
C PHE A 85 1.76 8.55 -1.39
N ILE A 86 0.69 7.86 -1.81
CA ILE A 86 -0.63 8.47 -2.08
C ILE A 86 -1.77 7.74 -1.37
N GLU A 87 -2.74 8.51 -0.88
CA GLU A 87 -3.94 8.00 -0.24
C GLU A 87 -4.83 7.23 -1.25
N PRO A 88 -5.69 6.32 -0.77
CA PRO A 88 -6.58 5.53 -1.66
C PRO A 88 -7.45 6.38 -2.60
N LYS A 89 -7.92 7.52 -2.10
CA LYS A 89 -8.77 8.46 -2.84
C LYS A 89 -7.98 9.49 -3.67
N HIS A 90 -6.65 9.44 -3.67
CA HIS A 90 -5.83 10.38 -4.42
C HIS A 90 -6.13 10.25 -5.92
N PRO A 91 -6.44 11.36 -6.63
CA PRO A 91 -6.72 11.30 -8.06
C PRO A 91 -5.44 11.03 -8.85
N ILE A 92 -5.46 10.01 -9.70
CA ILE A 92 -4.38 9.70 -10.64
C ILE A 92 -4.92 9.64 -12.07
N THR A 93 -4.05 9.94 -13.04
CA THR A 93 -4.33 9.74 -14.47
C THR A 93 -3.45 8.61 -15.00
N TRP A 94 -3.63 8.22 -16.26
CA TRP A 94 -2.82 7.18 -16.88
C TRP A 94 -1.32 7.54 -16.84
N TYR A 95 -0.51 6.51 -16.59
CA TYR A 95 0.95 6.58 -16.67
C TYR A 95 1.54 5.17 -16.74
N ASP A 96 2.72 5.07 -17.37
CA ASP A 96 3.56 3.88 -17.33
C ASP A 96 4.96 4.24 -16.80
N ILE A 97 5.11 4.18 -15.47
CA ILE A 97 6.37 4.44 -14.77
C ILE A 97 6.70 3.24 -13.90
N ASN A 98 7.70 2.49 -14.35
CA ASN A 98 8.41 1.50 -13.54
C ASN A 98 9.40 2.20 -12.59
N MET A 99 9.20 2.05 -11.28
CA MET A 99 10.05 2.68 -10.26
C MET A 99 11.50 2.17 -10.27
N ALA A 100 11.75 0.96 -10.76
CA ALA A 100 13.09 0.38 -10.89
C ALA A 100 13.81 0.82 -12.18
N ASN A 101 13.12 1.46 -13.13
CA ASN A 101 13.73 1.96 -14.36
C ASN A 101 14.04 3.47 -14.23
N PRO A 102 15.32 3.88 -14.11
CA PRO A 102 15.67 5.29 -13.99
C PRO A 102 15.24 6.13 -15.22
N ASN A 103 15.15 5.53 -16.41
CA ASN A 103 14.75 6.23 -17.63
C ASN A 103 13.25 6.57 -17.66
N HIS A 104 12.46 6.05 -16.72
CA HIS A 104 11.06 6.43 -16.54
C HIS A 104 10.88 7.63 -15.60
N TYR A 105 11.98 8.23 -15.13
CA TYR A 105 12.00 9.35 -14.18
C TYR A 105 11.08 9.16 -12.96
N PRO A 106 11.22 8.04 -12.24
CA PRO A 106 10.33 7.73 -11.13
C PRO A 106 10.54 8.69 -9.95
N ILE A 107 9.58 8.68 -9.03
CA ILE A 107 9.63 9.45 -7.79
C ILE A 107 10.98 9.29 -7.08
N SER A 108 11.62 10.42 -6.77
CA SER A 108 12.93 10.41 -6.14
C SER A 108 12.85 10.02 -4.65
N LEU A 109 13.93 9.44 -4.11
CA LEU A 109 14.03 9.14 -2.67
C LEU A 109 13.89 10.42 -1.83
N LYS A 110 14.40 11.56 -2.32
CA LYS A 110 14.24 12.86 -1.66
C LYS A 110 12.76 13.25 -1.56
N SER A 111 12.01 13.07 -2.63
CA SER A 111 10.56 13.34 -2.65
C SER A 111 9.80 12.42 -1.70
N LEU A 112 10.13 11.12 -1.66
CA LEU A 112 9.54 10.17 -0.70
C LEU A 112 9.82 10.58 0.75
N LYS A 113 11.08 10.93 1.08
CA LYS A 113 11.46 11.43 2.42
C LYS A 113 10.70 12.69 2.81
N ASN A 114 10.43 13.59 1.87
CA ASN A 114 9.64 14.79 2.12
C ASN A 114 8.17 14.46 2.37
N GLN A 115 7.58 13.56 1.57
CA GLN A 115 6.23 13.04 1.76
C GLN A 115 6.02 12.39 3.14
N CYS A 116 7.06 11.79 3.72
CA CYS A 116 6.99 11.23 5.07
C CYS A 116 6.81 12.28 6.18
N LYS A 117 7.22 13.54 5.91
CA LYS A 117 7.19 14.66 6.86
C LYS A 117 5.95 15.55 6.71
N GLN A 118 5.26 15.45 5.57
CA GLN A 118 4.05 16.20 5.27
C GLN A 118 2.86 15.69 6.07
N ILE A 119 1.96 16.61 6.44
CA ILE A 119 0.67 16.28 7.07
C ILE A 119 -0.24 15.67 6.00
N ARG A 120 -0.88 14.57 6.34
CA ARG A 120 -1.88 13.89 5.50
C ARG A 120 -3.22 13.87 6.20
N LYS A 121 -4.28 14.04 5.43
CA LYS A 121 -5.65 14.13 5.93
C LYS A 121 -6.38 12.83 5.61
N TRP A 122 -6.60 12.00 6.63
CA TRP A 122 -7.37 10.76 6.51
C TRP A 122 -8.78 10.93 7.07
N GLN A 123 -9.73 10.19 6.54
CA GLN A 123 -11.09 10.14 7.04
C GLN A 123 -11.27 8.86 7.88
N LEU A 124 -11.56 9.01 9.17
CA LEU A 124 -11.85 7.94 10.11
C LEU A 124 -13.21 8.19 10.76
N ASN A 125 -14.13 7.22 10.68
CA ASN A 125 -15.47 7.30 11.29
C ASN A 125 -16.19 8.64 11.00
N GLY A 126 -16.12 9.10 9.74
CA GLY A 126 -16.74 10.36 9.30
C GLY A 126 -15.97 11.64 9.67
N LYS A 127 -14.89 11.56 10.45
CA LYS A 127 -14.07 12.71 10.86
C LYS A 127 -12.72 12.72 10.14
N TYR A 128 -12.18 13.92 9.92
CA TYR A 128 -10.83 14.06 9.38
C TYR A 128 -9.78 14.10 10.48
N VAL A 129 -8.70 13.38 10.26
CA VAL A 129 -7.52 13.34 11.13
C VAL A 129 -6.27 13.69 10.34
N ASN A 130 -5.37 14.44 10.98
CA ASN A 130 -4.11 14.88 10.40
C ASN A 130 -2.97 14.02 10.95
N ILE A 131 -2.36 13.20 10.11
CA ILE A 131 -1.30 12.27 10.52
C ILE A 131 -0.13 12.39 9.53
N LYS A 132 1.11 12.31 10.03
CA LYS A 132 2.31 12.24 9.18
C LYS A 132 2.73 10.77 9.06
N LEU A 133 3.25 10.34 7.91
CA LEU A 133 3.65 8.92 7.76
C LEU A 133 4.72 8.51 8.78
N ASN A 134 5.65 9.41 9.11
CA ASN A 134 6.71 9.12 10.08
C ASN A 134 6.21 8.91 11.53
N LYS A 135 4.93 9.20 11.82
CA LYS A 135 4.31 8.94 13.13
C LYS A 135 3.90 7.49 13.32
N PHE A 136 3.70 6.72 12.24
CA PHE A 136 3.49 5.29 12.35
C PHE A 136 4.78 4.59 12.84
N GLN A 137 4.59 3.49 13.56
CA GLN A 137 5.66 2.67 14.13
C GLN A 137 5.79 1.33 13.40
N ASN A 138 4.66 0.79 12.93
CA ASN A 138 4.60 -0.46 12.20
C ASN A 138 4.16 -0.21 10.75
N PHE A 139 4.92 -0.76 9.81
CA PHE A 139 4.61 -0.73 8.38
C PHE A 139 4.39 -2.15 7.89
N ILE A 140 3.19 -2.43 7.41
CA ILE A 140 2.84 -3.71 6.83
C ILE A 140 2.88 -3.56 5.31
N CYS A 141 3.97 -4.02 4.71
CA CYS A 141 4.20 -3.91 3.28
C CYS A 141 3.57 -5.12 2.58
N VAL A 142 2.55 -4.88 1.77
CA VAL A 142 1.76 -5.93 1.12
C VAL A 142 2.09 -5.96 -0.36
N ASN A 143 2.49 -7.13 -0.86
CA ASN A 143 2.78 -7.35 -2.28
C ASN A 143 3.79 -6.32 -2.86
N CYS A 144 4.74 -5.88 -2.05
CA CYS A 144 5.80 -4.97 -2.45
C CYS A 144 7.04 -5.78 -2.85
N ASP A 145 7.52 -5.60 -4.08
CA ASP A 145 8.78 -6.21 -4.50
C ASP A 145 9.98 -5.64 -3.69
N PRO A 146 11.15 -6.31 -3.71
CA PRO A 146 12.31 -5.89 -2.92
C PRO A 146 12.77 -4.46 -3.18
N PHE A 147 12.62 -3.96 -4.42
CA PHE A 147 12.97 -2.58 -4.76
C PHE A 147 12.00 -1.59 -4.09
N TYR A 148 10.69 -1.87 -4.12
CA TYR A 148 9.72 -1.06 -3.38
C TYR A 148 9.99 -1.08 -1.87
N ILE A 149 10.30 -2.25 -1.29
CA ILE A 149 10.64 -2.39 0.13
C ILE A 149 11.86 -1.53 0.50
N GLU A 150 12.91 -1.54 -0.32
CA GLU A 150 14.09 -0.69 -0.10
C GLU A 150 13.70 0.80 -0.07
N ARG A 151 12.91 1.26 -1.03
CA ARG A 151 12.44 2.66 -1.09
C ARG A 151 11.59 3.03 0.11
N ILE A 152 10.75 2.13 0.59
CA ILE A 152 9.93 2.30 1.81
C ILE A 152 10.86 2.48 3.01
N LYS A 153 11.78 1.55 3.24
CA LYS A 153 12.71 1.60 4.39
C LYS A 153 13.60 2.83 4.35
N SER A 154 14.17 3.15 3.19
CA SER A 154 15.04 4.30 2.99
C SER A 154 14.32 5.63 3.16
N SER A 155 12.99 5.68 3.01
CA SER A 155 12.20 6.91 3.19
C SER A 155 11.60 7.07 4.58
N LEU A 156 11.24 5.98 5.27
CA LEU A 156 10.60 5.99 6.59
C LEU A 156 11.57 5.76 7.76
N GLY A 157 12.78 5.26 7.48
CA GLY A 157 13.85 5.07 8.46
C GLY A 157 13.69 3.80 9.29
N ASP A 158 14.34 3.77 10.45
CA ASP A 158 14.32 2.62 11.36
C ASP A 158 12.97 2.48 12.07
N LYS A 159 12.22 1.44 11.70
CA LYS A 159 10.82 1.19 12.06
C LYS A 159 10.56 -0.32 12.03
N ASN A 160 9.43 -0.76 12.55
CA ASN A 160 9.03 -2.16 12.43
C ASN A 160 8.40 -2.41 11.05
N TYR A 161 8.96 -3.34 10.27
CA TYR A 161 8.46 -3.72 8.95
C TYR A 161 8.00 -5.17 8.93
N ILE A 162 6.75 -5.40 8.52
CA ILE A 162 6.20 -6.73 8.25
C ILE A 162 6.00 -6.83 6.73
N ILE A 163 6.65 -7.80 6.10
CA ILE A 163 6.51 -8.06 4.67
C ILE A 163 5.47 -9.18 4.51
N VAL A 164 4.44 -8.90 3.71
CA VAL A 164 3.35 -9.82 3.42
C VAL A 164 3.36 -10.08 1.91
N ASP A 165 3.93 -11.21 1.54
CA ASP A 165 3.96 -11.66 0.15
C ASP A 165 2.78 -12.59 -0.14
N ASN A 166 2.15 -12.43 -1.31
CA ASN A 166 1.07 -13.29 -1.79
C ASN A 166 -0.12 -13.35 -0.83
N ILE A 167 -0.81 -12.22 -0.63
CA ILE A 167 -1.99 -12.18 0.24
C ILE A 167 -3.09 -13.16 -0.20
N GLU A 168 -3.11 -13.52 -1.48
CA GLU A 168 -3.94 -14.59 -2.04
C GLU A 168 -3.89 -15.89 -1.24
N LYS A 169 -2.69 -16.26 -0.79
CA LYS A 169 -2.46 -17.50 -0.08
C LYS A 169 -2.95 -17.45 1.36
N ILE A 170 -3.33 -16.28 1.87
CA ILE A 170 -3.81 -16.01 3.22
C ILE A 170 -5.35 -16.06 3.28
N ILE A 171 -6.03 -15.65 2.21
CA ILE A 171 -7.50 -15.60 2.12
C ILE A 171 -8.11 -17.00 1.91
N GLY A 172 -7.31 -17.97 1.44
CA GLY A 172 -7.83 -19.23 0.93
C GLY A 172 -8.29 -19.05 -0.52
N ASP A 173 -8.22 -20.12 -1.31
CA ASP A 173 -8.92 -20.17 -2.60
C ASP A 173 -10.43 -20.32 -2.37
#